data_AF-A0A352JJF9-F1
#
_entry.id   AF-A0A352JJF9-F1
#
_cell.length_a   1.000
_cell.length_b   1.000
_cell.length_c   1.000
_cell.angle_alpha   90.00
_cell.angle_beta   90.00
_cell.angle_gamma   90.00
#
_symmetry.space_group_name_H-M   'P 1'
#
loop_
_entity.id
_entity.type
_entity.pdbx_description
1 polymer ?
#
loop_
_entity_poly.entity_id
_entity_poly.type
_entity_poly.pdbx_seq_one_letter_code
_entity_poly.pdbx_strand_id
1 'polypeptide(L)'
;MASRFLFTSESVTEGHPDKICDQISDTILDTLLAQDPRSRVAAEVVVNTGLVLITGEITTKAHVNYVDIARKKIAEIGYTNADNGFSANSCAVIVALDEQSPDIAQGVNVALEARTGEEEDAALEAVGAGDQGIMFGFACDETPEFMPMPIAIAHRLARQLSVVRKNG
;
A
#
# COMPACT_ATOMS: atom_id res chain seq x y z
N MET A 1 40.85 8.58 -2.20
CA MET A 1 41.30 7.44 -1.39
C MET A 1 40.24 6.35 -1.49
N ALA A 2 40.59 5.12 -1.86
CA ALA A 2 39.64 4.00 -1.82
C ALA A 2 39.54 3.50 -0.37
N SER A 3 38.74 4.20 0.44
CA SER A 3 38.22 3.68 1.70
C SER A 3 37.25 2.54 1.38
N ARG A 4 37.49 1.36 1.94
CA ARG A 4 36.51 0.27 1.89
C ARG A 4 35.50 0.50 2.99
N PHE A 5 34.21 0.41 2.66
CA PHE A 5 33.13 0.46 3.62
C PHE A 5 32.16 -0.70 3.36
N LEU A 6 31.38 -1.04 4.38
CA LEU A 6 30.30 -2.02 4.29
C LEU A 6 28.97 -1.27 4.34
N PHE A 7 28.08 -1.65 3.43
CA PHE A 7 26.71 -1.11 3.36
C PHE A 7 25.76 -2.28 3.22
N THR A 8 24.64 -2.24 3.96
CA THR A 8 23.69 -3.36 4.02
C THR A 8 22.28 -2.86 3.76
N SER A 9 21.50 -3.66 3.06
CA SER A 9 20.06 -3.48 2.87
C SER A 9 19.38 -4.84 2.93
N GLU A 10 18.08 -4.86 3.23
CA GLU A 10 17.32 -6.08 3.40
C GLU A 10 15.98 -6.01 2.65
N SER A 11 15.32 -7.16 2.54
CA SER A 11 13.98 -7.27 1.97
C SER A 11 13.25 -8.45 2.60
N VAL A 12 11.93 -8.42 2.50
CA VAL A 12 11.03 -9.45 3.01
C VAL A 12 10.14 -9.96 1.88
N THR A 13 9.64 -11.18 2.02
CA THR A 13 8.73 -11.78 1.02
C THR A 13 7.32 -11.19 1.11
N GLU A 14 6.50 -11.46 0.10
CA GLU A 14 5.06 -11.17 0.11
C GLU A 14 4.30 -11.82 1.29
N GLY A 15 4.88 -12.83 1.94
CA GLY A 15 4.30 -13.48 3.12
C GLY A 15 4.66 -12.84 4.45
N HIS A 16 5.51 -11.82 4.48
CA HIS A 16 5.78 -11.10 5.73
C HIS A 16 4.51 -10.39 6.21
N PRO A 17 4.13 -10.43 7.51
CA PRO A 17 2.87 -9.88 8.01
C PRO A 17 2.66 -8.41 7.59
N ASP A 18 3.69 -7.57 7.71
CA ASP A 18 3.58 -6.17 7.27
C ASP A 18 3.32 -6.06 5.75
N LYS A 19 3.92 -6.93 4.93
CA LYS A 19 3.65 -6.96 3.49
C LYS A 19 2.31 -7.59 3.15
N ILE A 20 1.74 -8.43 4.01
CA ILE A 20 0.35 -8.87 3.88
C ILE A 20 -0.58 -7.67 4.10
N CYS A 21 -0.33 -6.83 5.11
CA CYS A 21 -1.08 -5.58 5.32
C CYS A 21 -1.03 -4.69 4.09
N ASP A 22 0.18 -4.34 3.62
CA ASP A 22 0.38 -3.50 2.43
C ASP A 22 -0.40 -4.03 1.22
N GLN A 23 -0.28 -5.33 0.93
CA GLN A 23 -0.96 -5.94 -0.20
C GLN A 23 -2.49 -5.94 -0.07
N ILE A 24 -3.04 -6.13 1.13
CA ILE A 24 -4.50 -6.07 1.33
C ILE A 24 -4.97 -4.62 1.15
N SER A 25 -4.28 -3.64 1.75
CA SER A 25 -4.57 -2.22 1.60
C SER A 25 -4.59 -1.81 0.13
N ASP A 26 -3.56 -2.15 -0.64
CA ASP A 26 -3.47 -1.82 -2.06
C ASP A 26 -4.51 -2.57 -2.90
N THR A 27 -4.87 -3.80 -2.53
CA THR A 27 -5.94 -4.52 -3.25
C THR A 27 -7.30 -3.86 -3.05
N ILE A 28 -7.55 -3.30 -1.86
CA ILE A 28 -8.75 -2.50 -1.60
C ILE A 28 -8.73 -1.25 -2.48
N LEU A 29 -7.62 -0.51 -2.49
CA LEU A 29 -7.42 0.66 -3.34
C LEU A 29 -7.70 0.35 -4.82
N ASP A 30 -7.04 -0.69 -5.37
CA ASP A 30 -7.20 -1.10 -6.76
C ASP A 30 -8.65 -1.47 -7.10
N THR A 31 -9.32 -2.21 -6.21
CA THR A 31 -10.69 -2.65 -6.45
C THR A 31 -11.66 -1.45 -6.46
N LEU A 32 -11.44 -0.48 -5.58
CA LEU A 32 -12.26 0.73 -5.52
C LEU A 32 -12.00 1.63 -6.72
N LEU A 33 -10.73 1.88 -7.08
CA LEU A 33 -10.38 2.72 -8.25
C LEU A 33 -10.83 2.11 -9.57
N ALA A 34 -10.87 0.78 -9.69
CA ALA A 34 -11.38 0.10 -10.88
C ALA A 34 -12.88 0.32 -11.11
N GLN A 35 -13.66 0.55 -10.05
CA GLN A 35 -15.11 0.79 -10.13
C GLN A 35 -15.46 2.29 -10.08
N ASP A 36 -14.75 3.05 -9.26
CA ASP A 36 -14.89 4.50 -9.11
C ASP A 36 -13.49 5.14 -9.09
N PRO A 37 -13.01 5.64 -10.25
CA PRO A 37 -11.71 6.30 -10.37
C PRO A 37 -11.55 7.57 -9.52
N ARG A 38 -12.63 8.07 -8.91
CA ARG A 38 -12.62 9.23 -8.00
C ARG A 38 -12.64 8.82 -6.52
N SER A 39 -12.51 7.52 -6.23
CA SER A 39 -12.41 7.02 -4.87
C SER A 39 -11.25 7.67 -4.12
N ARG A 40 -11.48 8.02 -2.86
CA ARG A 40 -10.46 8.43 -1.90
C ARG A 40 -10.32 7.31 -0.88
N VAL A 41 -9.11 6.80 -0.73
CA VAL A 41 -8.86 5.57 0.02
C VAL A 41 -7.65 5.79 0.91
N ALA A 42 -7.87 5.72 2.22
CA ALA A 42 -6.86 5.56 3.25
C ALA A 42 -7.19 4.27 4.00
N ALA A 43 -6.86 3.12 3.39
CA ALA A 43 -7.15 1.80 3.93
C ALA A 43 -5.94 1.26 4.70
N GLU A 44 -6.09 1.14 6.01
CA GLU A 44 -5.10 0.60 6.92
C GLU A 44 -5.45 -0.84 7.28
N VAL A 45 -4.43 -1.70 7.36
CA VAL A 45 -4.61 -3.12 7.68
C VAL A 45 -3.70 -3.52 8.82
N VAL A 46 -4.26 -4.21 9.81
CA VAL A 46 -3.53 -4.83 10.90
C VAL A 46 -3.78 -6.32 10.87
N VAL A 47 -2.72 -7.13 10.88
CA VAL A 47 -2.82 -8.60 10.94
C VAL A 47 -2.19 -9.14 12.22
N ASN A 48 -2.78 -10.21 12.75
CA ASN A 48 -2.26 -11.00 13.86
C ASN A 48 -2.77 -12.45 13.73
N THR A 49 -2.41 -13.34 14.66
CA THR A 49 -2.91 -14.73 14.71
C THR A 49 -4.45 -14.75 14.64
N GLY A 50 -4.97 -15.33 13.56
CA GLY A 50 -6.41 -15.45 13.32
C GLY A 50 -7.16 -14.13 13.10
N LEU A 51 -6.50 -12.98 12.93
CA LEU A 51 -7.16 -11.67 12.81
C LEU A 51 -6.63 -10.85 11.64
N VAL A 52 -7.57 -10.23 10.92
CA VAL A 52 -7.36 -9.13 9.98
C VAL A 52 -8.31 -8.00 10.39
N LEU A 53 -7.78 -6.84 10.71
CA LEU A 53 -8.53 -5.61 10.93
C LEU A 53 -8.28 -4.68 9.75
N ILE A 54 -9.35 -4.29 9.06
CA ILE A 54 -9.35 -3.27 8.01
C ILE A 54 -9.97 -2.00 8.61
N THR A 55 -9.23 -0.90 8.61
CA THR A 55 -9.62 0.36 9.24
C THR A 55 -9.18 1.57 8.40
N GLY A 56 -9.66 2.77 8.75
CA GLY A 56 -9.30 4.02 8.06
C GLY A 56 -10.49 4.66 7.36
N GLU A 57 -10.23 5.54 6.40
CA GLU A 57 -11.27 6.34 5.74
C GLU A 57 -11.38 6.05 4.24
N ILE A 58 -12.61 5.78 3.77
CA ILE A 58 -12.90 5.53 2.36
C ILE A 58 -14.12 6.35 1.92
N THR A 59 -13.94 7.11 0.85
CA THR A 59 -15.03 7.82 0.16
C THR A 59 -15.09 7.34 -1.29
N THR A 60 -16.15 6.61 -1.64
CA THR A 60 -16.28 5.93 -2.94
C THR A 60 -17.75 5.68 -3.28
N LYS A 61 -18.06 5.55 -4.56
CA LYS A 61 -19.34 5.02 -5.06
C LYS A 61 -19.28 3.52 -5.38
N ALA A 62 -18.12 2.91 -5.27
CA ALA A 62 -17.94 1.49 -5.53
C ALA A 62 -18.62 0.63 -4.46
N HIS A 63 -19.12 -0.54 -4.86
CA HIS A 63 -19.69 -1.52 -3.95
C HIS A 63 -18.82 -2.76 -3.94
N VAL A 64 -18.10 -2.97 -2.83
CA VAL A 64 -17.13 -4.05 -2.69
C VAL A 64 -17.36 -4.85 -1.42
N ASN A 65 -16.95 -6.12 -1.45
CA ASN A 65 -16.88 -6.96 -0.26
C ASN A 65 -15.43 -7.00 0.24
N TYR A 66 -15.13 -6.16 1.25
CA TYR A 66 -13.80 -6.06 1.86
C TYR A 66 -13.31 -7.39 2.45
N VAL A 67 -14.23 -8.20 2.99
CA VAL A 67 -13.89 -9.51 3.56
C VAL A 67 -13.40 -10.46 2.46
N ASP A 68 -14.12 -10.51 1.32
CA ASP A 68 -13.73 -11.36 0.20
C ASP A 68 -12.41 -10.90 -0.42
N ILE A 69 -12.18 -9.59 -0.53
CA ILE A 69 -10.92 -9.01 -1.02
C ILE A 69 -9.76 -9.50 -0.16
N ALA A 70 -9.84 -9.32 1.17
CA ALA A 70 -8.78 -9.73 2.07
C ALA A 70 -8.53 -11.25 2.01
N ARG A 71 -9.58 -12.07 2.05
CA ARG A 71 -9.44 -13.53 1.97
C ARG A 71 -8.80 -14.00 0.66
N LYS A 72 -9.21 -13.44 -0.48
CA LYS A 72 -8.61 -13.76 -1.78
C LYS A 72 -7.14 -13.40 -1.82
N LYS A 73 -6.76 -12.21 -1.33
CA LYS A 73 -5.35 -11.80 -1.32
C LYS A 73 -4.51 -12.69 -0.39
N ILE A 74 -5.01 -13.03 0.79
CA ILE A 74 -4.33 -13.96 1.72
C ILE A 74 -4.11 -15.34 1.07
N ALA A 75 -5.12 -15.84 0.35
CA ALA A 75 -5.01 -17.11 -0.37
C ALA A 75 -3.99 -17.05 -1.52
N GLU A 76 -3.94 -15.95 -2.26
CA GLU A 76 -2.96 -15.71 -3.34
C GLU A 76 -1.51 -15.67 -2.83
N ILE A 77 -1.30 -15.09 -1.65
CA ILE A 77 -0.01 -15.10 -0.95
C ILE A 77 0.36 -16.53 -0.52
N GLY A 78 -0.63 -17.36 -0.19
CA GLY A 78 -0.45 -18.80 0.07
C GLY A 78 -0.80 -19.24 1.49
N TYR A 79 -1.43 -18.39 2.29
CA TYR A 79 -1.92 -18.75 3.62
C TYR A 79 -3.30 -19.42 3.51
N THR A 80 -3.32 -20.67 3.10
CA THR A 80 -4.55 -21.45 2.87
C THR A 80 -4.82 -22.49 3.96
N ASN A 81 -3.78 -23.04 4.58
CA ASN A 81 -3.87 -24.03 5.66
C ASN A 81 -3.80 -23.37 7.04
N ALA A 82 -4.58 -23.87 8.00
CA ALA A 82 -4.69 -23.28 9.34
C ALA A 82 -3.52 -23.64 10.28
N ASP A 83 -2.61 -24.51 9.84
CA ASP A 83 -1.53 -25.09 10.64
C ASP A 83 -0.59 -24.03 11.28
N ASN A 84 -0.59 -22.82 10.70
CA ASN A 84 0.32 -21.73 11.03
C ASN A 84 -0.35 -20.62 11.88
N GLY A 85 -1.60 -20.80 12.28
CA GLY A 85 -2.38 -19.79 13.03
C GLY A 85 -2.91 -18.62 12.18
N PHE A 86 -2.64 -18.58 10.87
CA PHE A 86 -3.18 -17.59 9.93
C PHE A 86 -3.56 -18.27 8.62
N SER A 87 -4.84 -18.17 8.22
CA SER A 87 -5.37 -18.75 6.98
C SER A 87 -6.52 -17.92 6.45
N ALA A 88 -6.57 -17.77 5.13
CA ALA A 88 -7.65 -17.13 4.38
C ALA A 88 -9.04 -17.71 4.71
N ASN A 89 -9.12 -18.96 5.13
CA ASN A 89 -10.39 -19.65 5.39
C ASN A 89 -10.87 -19.52 6.83
N SER A 90 -9.97 -19.25 7.78
CA SER A 90 -10.28 -19.30 9.22
C SER A 90 -10.04 -17.99 9.96
N CYS A 91 -9.30 -17.03 9.40
CA CYS A 91 -9.08 -15.75 10.05
C CYS A 91 -10.40 -14.97 10.19
N ALA A 92 -10.58 -14.31 11.32
CA ALA A 92 -11.58 -13.26 11.49
C ALA A 92 -11.17 -12.05 10.66
N VAL A 93 -12.12 -11.45 9.96
CA VAL A 93 -11.93 -10.19 9.24
C VAL A 93 -12.89 -9.17 9.83
N ILE A 94 -12.35 -8.13 10.46
CA ILE A 94 -13.10 -7.02 11.04
C ILE A 94 -12.94 -5.82 10.12
N VAL A 95 -14.06 -5.18 9.79
CA VAL A 95 -14.10 -3.97 8.96
C VAL A 95 -14.61 -2.83 9.83
N ALA A 96 -13.78 -1.81 10.01
CA ALA A 96 -14.03 -0.61 10.80
C ALA A 96 -13.64 0.63 9.97
N LEU A 97 -14.40 0.89 8.91
CA LEU A 97 -14.17 1.97 7.96
C LEU A 97 -15.16 3.11 8.17
N ASP A 98 -14.67 4.34 8.08
CA ASP A 98 -15.48 5.57 8.07
C ASP A 98 -15.33 6.32 6.74
N GLU A 99 -16.16 7.33 6.51
CA GLU A 99 -15.96 8.27 5.39
C GLU A 99 -14.87 9.30 5.73
N GLN A 100 -14.19 9.84 4.71
CA GLN A 100 -13.20 10.90 4.91
C GLN A 100 -13.83 12.12 5.58
N SER A 101 -13.12 12.69 6.57
CA SER A 101 -13.56 13.92 7.24
C SER A 101 -13.81 15.06 6.25
N PRO A 102 -14.95 15.77 6.34
CA PRO A 102 -15.23 16.95 5.52
C PRO A 102 -14.15 18.05 5.66
N ASP A 103 -13.51 18.15 6.83
CA ASP A 103 -12.46 19.15 7.11
C ASP A 103 -11.17 18.88 6.33
N ILE A 104 -10.86 17.60 6.09
CA ILE A 104 -9.75 17.18 5.22
C ILE A 104 -10.19 17.37 3.77
N ALA A 105 -11.41 16.96 3.43
CA ALA A 105 -11.92 17.02 2.07
C ALA A 105 -11.90 18.45 1.51
N GLN A 106 -12.26 19.46 2.30
CA GLN A 106 -12.21 20.87 1.86
C GLN A 106 -10.79 21.37 1.54
N GLY A 107 -9.77 20.90 2.27
CA GLY A 107 -8.38 21.32 2.06
C GLY A 107 -7.77 20.69 0.81
N VAL A 108 -8.23 19.50 0.44
CA VAL A 108 -7.80 18.78 -0.77
C VAL A 108 -8.60 19.20 -1.99
N ASN A 109 -9.92 19.35 -1.85
CA ASN A 109 -10.84 19.65 -2.96
C ASN A 109 -10.54 21.00 -3.62
N VAL A 110 -10.09 21.97 -2.82
CA VAL A 110 -9.76 23.31 -3.27
C VAL A 110 -8.46 23.70 -2.58
N ALA A 111 -7.39 23.83 -3.36
CA ALA A 111 -6.09 24.22 -2.86
C ALA A 111 -6.11 25.60 -2.16
N LEU A 112 -5.04 25.95 -1.46
CA LEU A 112 -4.98 27.24 -0.78
C LEU A 112 -4.98 28.40 -1.79
N GLU A 113 -4.18 28.26 -2.84
CA GLU A 113 -3.97 29.18 -3.95
C GLU A 113 -5.29 29.47 -4.67
N ALA A 114 -6.08 28.43 -4.94
CA ALA A 114 -7.42 28.53 -5.50
C ALA A 114 -8.41 29.25 -4.56
N ARG A 115 -8.28 29.06 -3.23
CA ARG A 115 -9.14 29.74 -2.24
C ARG A 115 -8.77 31.20 -2.05
N THR A 116 -7.50 31.57 -2.19
CA THR A 116 -7.00 32.94 -2.05
C THR A 116 -7.10 33.73 -3.36
N GLY A 117 -7.36 33.06 -4.48
CA GLY A 117 -7.42 33.69 -5.81
C GLY A 117 -6.02 34.00 -6.36
N GLU A 118 -5.01 33.27 -5.88
CA GLU A 118 -3.61 33.41 -6.24
C GLU A 118 -3.16 32.34 -7.26
N GLU A 119 -4.10 31.52 -7.76
CA GLU A 119 -3.84 30.49 -8.77
C GLU A 119 -3.38 31.11 -10.11
N GLU A 120 -2.26 30.60 -10.63
CA GLU A 120 -1.72 30.94 -11.95
C GLU A 120 -2.16 29.91 -13.01
N ASP A 121 -2.27 28.64 -12.63
CA ASP A 121 -2.81 27.56 -13.47
C ASP A 121 -3.89 26.77 -12.73
N ALA A 122 -5.14 27.14 -12.97
CA ALA A 122 -6.32 26.55 -12.35
C ALA A 122 -6.44 25.03 -12.57
N ALA A 123 -5.82 24.44 -13.60
CA ALA A 123 -5.88 23.00 -13.82
C ALA A 123 -4.87 22.24 -12.94
N LEU A 124 -3.69 22.81 -12.71
CA LEU A 124 -2.62 22.20 -11.91
C LEU A 124 -2.75 22.52 -10.42
N GLU A 125 -3.30 23.69 -10.09
CA GLU A 125 -3.36 24.24 -8.74
C GLU A 125 -4.73 24.07 -8.09
N ALA A 126 -5.67 23.37 -8.74
CA ALA A 126 -7.00 23.12 -8.18
C ALA A 126 -6.97 22.26 -6.89
N VAL A 127 -5.98 21.36 -6.76
CA VAL A 127 -5.97 20.31 -5.72
C VAL A 127 -4.82 20.54 -4.75
N GLY A 128 -5.15 20.69 -3.47
CA GLY A 128 -4.17 20.80 -2.40
C GLY A 128 -3.57 19.46 -1.98
N ALA A 129 -2.43 19.49 -1.32
CA ALA A 129 -1.87 18.31 -0.66
C ALA A 129 -2.83 17.77 0.41
N GLY A 130 -2.91 16.44 0.54
CA GLY A 130 -3.75 15.76 1.55
C GLY A 130 -3.28 15.95 2.99
N ASP A 131 -1.97 16.12 3.16
CA ASP A 131 -1.31 16.37 4.43
C ASP A 131 0.03 17.09 4.15
N GLN A 132 0.65 17.61 5.20
CA GLN A 132 2.03 18.07 5.15
C GLN A 132 2.99 16.89 4.91
N GLY A 133 4.08 17.11 4.17
CA GLY A 133 5.01 16.03 3.89
C GLY A 133 6.35 16.47 3.34
N ILE A 134 7.29 15.53 3.34
CA ILE A 134 8.61 15.65 2.71
C ILE A 134 8.85 14.40 1.86
N MET A 135 9.38 14.58 0.66
CA MET A 135 9.61 13.50 -0.30
C MET A 135 11.06 13.53 -0.77
N PHE A 136 11.67 12.36 -0.88
CA PHE A 136 13.02 12.17 -1.44
C PHE A 136 12.95 11.23 -2.63
N GLY A 137 13.52 11.64 -3.76
CA GLY A 137 13.79 10.77 -4.90
C GLY A 137 15.26 10.42 -4.96
N PHE A 138 15.59 9.17 -5.31
CA PHE A 138 16.97 8.71 -5.47
C PHE A 138 17.10 7.84 -6.72
N ALA A 139 18.22 8.00 -7.44
CA ALA A 139 18.61 7.15 -8.55
C ALA A 139 20.14 7.07 -8.62
N CYS A 140 20.68 5.91 -9.00
CA CYS A 140 22.10 5.73 -9.31
C CYS A 140 22.29 4.73 -10.45
N ASP A 141 23.47 4.69 -11.07
CA ASP A 141 23.78 3.83 -12.21
C ASP A 141 24.38 2.46 -11.82
N GLU A 142 24.32 2.09 -10.54
CA GLU A 142 24.85 0.80 -10.05
C GLU A 142 24.11 -0.41 -10.62
N THR A 143 22.83 -0.25 -11.00
CA THR A 143 21.99 -1.32 -11.57
C THR A 143 21.17 -0.83 -12.78
N PRO A 144 20.72 -1.73 -13.69
CA PRO A 144 19.92 -1.34 -14.86
C PRO A 144 18.58 -0.67 -14.54
N GLU A 145 18.00 -0.95 -13.37
CA GLU A 145 16.78 -0.31 -12.86
C GLU A 145 17.02 1.02 -12.15
N PHE A 146 18.24 1.54 -12.21
CA PHE A 146 18.69 2.79 -11.57
C PHE A 146 18.57 2.82 -10.03
N MET A 147 18.74 1.65 -9.39
CA MET A 147 18.64 1.47 -7.93
C MET A 147 19.99 1.11 -7.30
N PRO A 148 20.22 1.42 -6.00
CA PRO A 148 21.40 0.96 -5.28
C PRO A 148 21.52 -0.56 -5.30
N MET A 149 22.73 -1.07 -5.57
CA MET A 149 22.97 -2.52 -5.67
C MET A 149 22.50 -3.32 -4.43
N PRO A 150 22.72 -2.87 -3.17
CA PRO A 150 22.35 -3.66 -1.98
C PRO A 150 20.85 -3.98 -1.90
N ILE A 151 19.99 -2.98 -2.13
CA ILE A 151 18.53 -3.17 -2.06
C ILE A 151 18.00 -3.91 -3.30
N ALA A 152 18.56 -3.64 -4.48
CA ALA A 152 18.19 -4.34 -5.71
C ALA A 152 18.41 -5.86 -5.58
N ILE A 153 19.55 -6.29 -5.02
CA ILE A 153 19.82 -7.71 -4.76
C ILE A 153 18.86 -8.27 -3.70
N ALA A 154 18.64 -7.56 -2.59
CA ALA A 154 17.75 -8.02 -1.53
C ALA A 154 16.32 -8.27 -2.04
N HIS A 155 15.77 -7.36 -2.84
CA HIS A 155 14.46 -7.55 -3.50
C HIS A 155 14.44 -8.75 -4.44
N ARG A 156 15.48 -8.93 -5.27
CA ARG A 156 15.56 -10.08 -6.18
C ARG A 156 15.62 -11.40 -5.42
N LEU A 157 16.33 -11.46 -4.29
CA LEU A 157 16.38 -12.65 -3.43
C LEU A 157 15.01 -12.99 -2.83
N ALA A 158 14.32 -12.02 -2.21
CA ALA A 158 12.99 -12.22 -1.62
C ALA A 158 11.93 -12.59 -2.69
N ARG A 159 12.00 -11.96 -3.87
CA ARG A 159 11.17 -12.31 -5.02
C ARG A 159 11.43 -13.73 -5.50
N GLN A 160 12.69 -14.11 -5.69
CA GLN A 160 13.04 -15.46 -6.14
C GLN A 160 12.60 -16.52 -5.13
N LEU A 161 12.74 -16.26 -3.83
CA LEU A 161 12.25 -17.14 -2.76
C LEU A 161 10.73 -17.36 -2.87
N SER A 162 9.97 -16.31 -3.19
CA SER A 162 8.52 -16.39 -3.39
C SER A 162 8.16 -17.17 -4.66
N VAL A 163 8.90 -16.96 -5.75
CA VAL A 163 8.72 -17.67 -7.03
C VAL A 163 8.95 -19.17 -6.89
N VAL A 164 10.07 -19.58 -6.28
CA VAL A 164 10.36 -21.02 -6.12
C VAL A 164 9.36 -21.68 -5.18
N ARG A 165 8.91 -21.00 -4.11
CA ARG A 165 7.84 -21.52 -3.25
C ARG A 165 6.53 -21.74 -4.01
N LYS A 166 6.15 -20.82 -4.90
CA LYS A 166 4.89 -20.91 -5.67
C LYS A 166 4.94 -21.94 -6.79
N ASN A 167 6.13 -22.22 -7.34
CA ASN A 167 6.30 -23.12 -8.48
C ASN A 167 6.59 -24.59 -8.12
N GLY A 168 6.80 -24.90 -6.83
CA GLY A 168 7.17 -26.25 -6.35
C GLY A 168 8.64 -26.59 -6.55
#